data_AF-A0A2J0N4Q1-F1
#
_entry.id   AF-A0A2J0N4Q1-F1
#
_cell.length_a   1.000
_cell.length_b   1.000
_cell.length_c   1.000
_cell.angle_alpha   90.00
_cell.angle_beta   90.00
_cell.angle_gamma   90.00
#
_symmetry.space_group_name_H-M   'P 1'
#
loop_
_entity.id
_entity.type
_entity.pdbx_description
1 polymer ?
#
loop_
_entity_poly.entity_id
_entity_poly.type
_entity_poly.pdbx_seq_one_letter_code
_entity_poly.pdbx_strand_id
1 'polypeptide(L)'
;MRGNVCKKTITLIYLTTILFSLFFPFNQSYAQYASNTLQISIAKKNLNLTRGEETMVTASLSGNSGKKNVTFKVEGNEEAIYPKQCTLPDQPISSCYIKFKSLIDGTFTIKATIYLEDGSIFKEITSKPIIIKTCSGSEIIVEGICKEPKNILPAEPKVNTDTTYTPLAPLPGFPEEFDTLPSKTNQCPFGNYLNIMIKLVIGIAA
;
A
#
# COMPACT_ATOMS: atom_id res chain seq x y z
N MET A 1 21.51 12.05 -50.80
CA MET A 1 20.59 12.31 -49.67
C MET A 1 19.71 11.12 -49.25
N ARG A 2 19.29 10.21 -50.16
CA ARG A 2 18.43 9.04 -49.83
C ARG A 2 19.00 8.01 -48.84
N GLY A 3 20.31 7.72 -48.88
CA GLY A 3 20.94 6.71 -48.00
C GLY A 3 20.89 7.06 -46.50
N ASN A 4 20.88 8.35 -46.16
CA ASN A 4 20.88 8.81 -44.78
C ASN A 4 19.48 8.71 -44.13
N VAL A 5 18.42 8.69 -44.94
CA VAL A 5 17.04 8.51 -44.48
C VAL A 5 16.78 7.04 -44.16
N CYS A 6 17.20 6.11 -45.02
CA CYS A 6 17.07 4.67 -44.77
C CYS A 6 17.78 4.24 -43.47
N LYS A 7 19.00 4.73 -43.25
CA LYS A 7 19.77 4.40 -42.05
C LYS A 7 19.07 4.89 -40.77
N LYS A 8 18.53 6.12 -40.78
CA LYS A 8 17.79 6.68 -39.65
C LYS A 8 16.49 5.92 -39.34
N THR A 9 15.74 5.51 -40.38
CA THR A 9 14.51 4.74 -40.18
C THR A 9 14.79 3.36 -39.60
N ILE A 10 15.84 2.69 -40.07
CA ILE A 10 16.24 1.38 -39.53
C ILE A 10 16.66 1.51 -38.07
N THR A 11 17.49 2.50 -37.74
CA THR A 11 17.90 2.76 -36.34
C THR A 11 16.70 3.05 -35.43
N LEU A 12 15.72 3.83 -35.90
CA LEU A 12 14.52 4.13 -35.12
C LEU A 12 13.70 2.86 -34.84
N ILE A 13 13.53 1.98 -35.84
CA ILE A 13 12.81 0.73 -35.67
C ILE A 13 13.51 -0.13 -34.62
N TYR A 14 14.82 -0.38 -34.76
CA TYR A 14 15.57 -1.17 -33.78
C TYR A 14 15.51 -0.59 -32.36
N LEU A 15 15.63 0.73 -32.22
CA LEU A 15 15.52 1.40 -30.92
C LEU A 15 14.12 1.20 -30.31
N THR A 16 13.06 1.33 -31.11
CA THR A 16 11.69 1.06 -30.62
C THR A 16 11.50 -0.39 -30.25
N THR A 17 12.03 -1.36 -31.01
CA THR A 17 11.90 -2.78 -30.67
C THR A 17 12.63 -3.13 -29.38
N ILE A 18 13.82 -2.57 -29.17
CA ILE A 18 14.62 -2.75 -27.96
C ILE A 18 13.93 -2.12 -26.74
N LEU A 19 13.35 -0.92 -26.89
CA LEU A 19 12.55 -0.29 -25.84
C LEU A 19 11.31 -1.13 -25.54
N PHE A 20 10.55 -1.58 -26.53
CA PHE A 20 9.38 -2.41 -26.26
C PHE A 20 9.74 -3.75 -25.59
N SER A 21 10.84 -4.40 -25.98
CA SER A 21 11.26 -5.67 -25.38
C SER A 21 11.86 -5.53 -23.97
N LEU A 22 12.54 -4.41 -23.67
CA LEU A 22 12.99 -4.09 -22.31
C LEU A 22 11.82 -3.83 -21.38
N PHE A 23 10.79 -3.11 -21.82
CA PHE A 23 9.67 -2.69 -20.96
C PHE A 23 8.53 -3.73 -20.86
N PHE A 24 8.40 -4.67 -21.81
CA PHE A 24 7.40 -5.74 -21.76
C PHE A 24 7.47 -6.64 -20.51
N PRO A 25 8.64 -7.17 -20.10
CA PRO A 25 8.72 -8.04 -18.92
C PRO A 25 8.47 -7.27 -17.61
N PHE A 26 8.80 -5.98 -17.53
CA PHE A 26 8.43 -5.13 -16.38
C PHE A 26 6.90 -4.97 -16.29
N ASN A 27 6.22 -4.67 -17.40
CA ASN A 27 4.76 -4.56 -17.38
C ASN A 27 4.05 -5.88 -17.01
N GLN A 28 4.57 -7.02 -17.46
CA GLN A 28 3.97 -8.32 -17.09
C GLN A 28 4.20 -8.68 -15.61
N SER A 29 5.37 -8.36 -15.05
CA SER A 29 5.65 -8.61 -13.63
C SER A 29 4.78 -7.73 -12.72
N TYR A 30 4.55 -6.45 -13.06
CA TYR A 30 3.59 -5.62 -12.31
C TYR A 30 2.14 -6.08 -12.44
N ALA A 31 1.72 -6.61 -13.60
CA ALA A 31 0.37 -7.15 -13.77
C ALA A 31 0.15 -8.48 -13.01
N GLN A 32 1.19 -9.31 -12.86
CA GLN A 32 1.11 -10.56 -12.11
C GLN A 32 0.99 -10.37 -10.59
N TYR A 33 1.28 -9.17 -10.06
CA TYR A 33 1.00 -8.84 -8.66
C TYR A 33 -0.48 -8.53 -8.36
N ALA A 34 -1.37 -8.53 -9.36
CA ALA A 34 -2.82 -8.62 -9.17
C ALA A 34 -3.27 -10.04 -8.74
N SER A 35 -2.44 -10.75 -7.97
CA SER A 35 -2.81 -11.98 -7.29
C SER A 35 -3.98 -11.69 -6.34
N ASN A 36 -4.90 -12.64 -6.18
CA ASN A 36 -6.12 -12.54 -5.37
C ASN A 36 -5.85 -12.19 -3.89
N THR A 37 -5.32 -11.01 -3.51
CA THR A 37 -4.91 -10.72 -2.13
C THR A 37 -6.11 -10.31 -1.29
N LEU A 38 -6.40 -11.11 -0.26
CA LEU A 38 -7.38 -10.76 0.76
C LEU A 38 -6.65 -9.98 1.85
N GLN A 39 -7.17 -8.80 2.20
CA GLN A 39 -6.67 -7.96 3.27
C GLN A 39 -7.81 -7.63 4.23
N ILE A 40 -7.50 -7.58 5.52
CA ILE A 40 -8.38 -6.98 6.53
C ILE A 40 -7.75 -5.69 7.00
N SER A 41 -8.54 -4.61 6.98
CA SER A 41 -8.20 -3.34 7.58
C SER A 41 -9.25 -2.93 8.60
N ILE A 42 -8.84 -2.12 9.58
CA ILE A 42 -9.73 -1.57 10.60
C ILE A 42 -9.64 -0.05 10.45
N ALA A 43 -10.79 0.60 10.36
CA ALA A 43 -10.85 2.03 10.02
C ALA A 43 -10.07 2.91 10.99
N LYS A 44 -10.00 2.51 12.27
CA LYS A 44 -9.21 3.20 13.28
C LYS A 44 -7.73 2.87 13.13
N LYS A 45 -6.93 3.91 12.88
CA LYS A 45 -5.46 3.84 12.76
C LYS A 45 -4.80 3.24 14.01
N ASN A 46 -5.39 3.47 15.18
CA ASN A 46 -4.96 2.89 16.45
C ASN A 46 -5.98 1.81 16.83
N LEU A 47 -5.53 0.56 16.91
CA LEU A 47 -6.34 -0.63 17.24
C LEU A 47 -6.84 -0.65 18.71
N ASN A 48 -6.88 0.51 19.34
CA ASN A 48 -7.29 0.70 20.72
C ASN A 48 -8.69 1.32 20.72
N LEU A 49 -9.64 0.61 21.31
CA LEU A 49 -11.02 1.05 21.45
C LEU A 49 -11.38 1.15 22.92
N THR A 50 -12.21 2.13 23.26
CA THR A 50 -12.86 2.14 24.56
C THR A 50 -14.02 1.15 24.58
N ARG A 51 -14.41 0.69 25.76
CA ARG A 51 -15.54 -0.23 25.94
C ARG A 51 -16.83 0.34 25.34
N GLY A 52 -17.50 -0.45 24.51
CA GLY A 52 -18.73 -0.08 23.80
C GLY A 52 -18.53 0.86 22.61
N GLU A 53 -17.30 1.25 22.30
CA GLU A 53 -16.99 1.97 21.07
C GLU A 53 -17.13 1.06 19.85
N GLU A 54 -17.63 1.62 18.75
CA GLU A 54 -17.81 0.91 17.48
C GLU A 54 -16.69 1.30 16.51
N THR A 55 -16.16 0.32 15.77
CA THR A 55 -15.26 0.54 14.62
C THR A 55 -15.73 -0.27 13.41
N MET A 56 -15.34 0.17 12.22
CA MET A 56 -15.53 -0.62 11.00
C MET A 56 -14.33 -1.52 10.75
N VAL A 57 -14.62 -2.75 10.32
CA VAL A 57 -13.66 -3.74 9.86
C VAL A 57 -13.96 -4.00 8.40
N THR A 58 -12.97 -3.82 7.54
CA THR A 58 -13.12 -3.92 6.09
C THR A 58 -12.30 -5.09 5.60
N ALA A 59 -12.95 -6.02 4.89
CA ALA A 59 -12.27 -7.01 4.08
C ALA A 59 -12.21 -6.51 2.64
N SER A 60 -11.03 -6.55 2.04
CA SER A 60 -10.81 -6.18 0.64
C SER A 60 -10.11 -7.30 -0.11
N LEU A 61 -10.57 -7.58 -1.32
CA LEU A 61 -9.98 -8.56 -2.22
C LEU A 61 -9.59 -7.87 -3.53
N SER A 62 -8.31 -7.96 -3.89
CA SER A 62 -7.80 -7.49 -5.18
C SER A 62 -7.67 -8.68 -6.14
N GLY A 63 -8.29 -8.64 -7.30
CA GLY A 63 -8.21 -9.67 -8.35
C GLY A 63 -9.59 -10.05 -8.91
N ASN A 64 -9.59 -10.74 -10.06
CA ASN A 64 -10.83 -11.23 -10.68
C ASN A 64 -11.29 -12.51 -9.96
N SER A 65 -12.18 -12.36 -8.99
CA SER A 65 -12.68 -13.49 -8.20
C SER A 65 -14.18 -13.73 -8.29
N GLY A 66 -14.94 -12.93 -9.06
CA GLY A 66 -16.40 -13.00 -9.01
C GLY A 66 -16.96 -12.48 -7.69
N LYS A 67 -18.30 -12.47 -7.58
CA LYS A 67 -19.01 -12.20 -6.32
C LYS A 67 -18.65 -13.26 -5.27
N LYS A 68 -18.19 -12.83 -4.10
CA LYS A 68 -17.77 -13.73 -3.00
C LYS A 68 -18.37 -13.31 -1.67
N ASN A 69 -18.71 -14.28 -0.82
CA ASN A 69 -19.13 -14.00 0.56
C ASN A 69 -17.94 -14.12 1.50
N VAL A 70 -17.79 -13.13 2.37
CA VAL A 70 -16.79 -13.10 3.43
C VAL A 70 -17.51 -13.32 4.75
N THR A 71 -17.07 -14.33 5.50
CA THR A 71 -17.55 -14.62 6.85
C THR A 71 -16.52 -14.15 7.86
N PHE A 72 -16.97 -13.47 8.92
CA PHE A 72 -16.12 -12.97 9.98
C PHE A 72 -16.39 -13.75 11.26
N LYS A 73 -15.33 -14.01 12.02
CA LYS A 73 -15.38 -14.59 13.36
C LYS A 73 -14.47 -13.79 14.29
N VAL A 74 -14.86 -13.70 15.55
CA VAL A 74 -14.07 -13.02 16.58
C VAL A 74 -13.68 -14.04 17.63
N GLU A 75 -12.39 -14.22 17.81
CA GLU A 75 -11.89 -15.08 18.87
C GLU A 75 -12.23 -14.48 20.24
N GLY A 76 -13.02 -15.21 21.03
CA GLY A 76 -13.40 -14.82 22.39
C GLY A 76 -14.66 -13.97 22.54
N ASN A 77 -15.25 -13.42 21.47
CA ASN A 77 -16.55 -12.70 21.56
C ASN A 77 -17.28 -12.60 20.21
N GLU A 78 -18.03 -13.65 19.87
CA GLU A 78 -18.79 -13.75 18.61
C GLU A 78 -19.96 -12.76 18.47
N GLU A 79 -20.40 -12.13 19.56
CA GLU A 79 -21.43 -11.10 19.54
C GLU A 79 -20.88 -9.72 19.22
N ALA A 80 -19.54 -9.57 19.21
CA ALA A 80 -18.90 -8.28 19.00
C ALA A 80 -18.97 -7.78 17.55
N ILE A 81 -19.48 -8.58 16.59
CA ILE A 81 -19.52 -8.24 15.17
C ILE A 81 -20.92 -8.27 14.59
N TYR A 82 -21.23 -7.27 13.76
CA TYR A 82 -22.49 -7.21 13.03
C TYR A 82 -22.37 -6.44 11.70
N PRO A 83 -22.87 -6.99 10.57
CA PRO A 83 -23.28 -8.39 10.40
C PRO A 83 -22.08 -9.35 10.48
N LYS A 84 -22.32 -10.66 10.62
CA LYS A 84 -21.24 -11.69 10.65
C LYS A 84 -20.67 -12.02 9.27
N GLN A 85 -21.32 -11.54 8.22
CA GLN A 85 -20.93 -11.80 6.84
C GLN A 85 -21.20 -10.56 5.99
N CYS A 86 -20.39 -10.38 4.95
CA CYS A 86 -20.64 -9.40 3.92
C CYS A 86 -20.27 -9.96 2.55
N THR A 87 -20.84 -9.38 1.50
CA THR A 87 -20.63 -9.83 0.13
C THR A 87 -19.74 -8.85 -0.61
N LEU A 88 -18.66 -9.36 -1.19
CA LEU A 88 -17.80 -8.63 -2.10
C LEU A 88 -18.49 -8.54 -3.47
N PRO A 89 -18.65 -7.33 -4.02
CA PRO A 89 -19.17 -7.15 -5.38
C PRO A 89 -18.20 -7.75 -6.41
N ASP A 90 -18.72 -8.08 -7.60
CA ASP A 90 -17.92 -8.58 -8.71
C ASP A 90 -17.16 -7.43 -9.39
N GLN A 91 -16.02 -7.06 -8.81
CA GLN A 91 -15.15 -5.99 -9.27
C GLN A 91 -13.68 -6.36 -9.05
N PRO A 92 -12.74 -5.85 -9.86
CA PRO A 92 -11.30 -6.16 -9.75
C PRO A 92 -10.71 -5.79 -8.39
N ILE A 93 -11.27 -4.76 -7.75
CA ILE A 93 -10.99 -4.41 -6.36
C ILE A 93 -12.34 -4.31 -5.69
N SER A 94 -12.59 -5.21 -4.76
CA SER A 94 -13.86 -5.29 -4.04
C SER A 94 -13.60 -5.19 -2.54
N SER A 95 -14.51 -4.53 -1.84
CA SER A 95 -14.46 -4.43 -0.39
C SER A 95 -15.85 -4.55 0.21
N CYS A 96 -15.92 -5.15 1.38
CA CYS A 96 -17.12 -5.15 2.20
C CYS A 96 -16.74 -4.94 3.66
N TYR A 97 -17.70 -4.50 4.47
CA TYR A 97 -17.44 -4.08 5.84
C TYR A 97 -18.45 -4.66 6.82
N ILE A 98 -17.99 -4.79 8.06
CA ILE A 98 -18.79 -5.12 9.23
C ILE A 98 -18.49 -4.12 10.34
N LYS A 99 -19.38 -4.02 11.31
CA LYS A 99 -19.15 -3.25 12.54
C LYS A 99 -18.60 -4.18 13.61
N PHE A 100 -17.63 -3.69 14.36
CA PHE A 100 -17.10 -4.33 15.56
C PHE A 100 -17.35 -3.43 16.76
N LYS A 101 -17.95 -3.98 17.82
CA LYS A 101 -18.22 -3.32 19.10
C LYS A 101 -18.23 -4.38 20.18
N SER A 102 -17.47 -4.19 21.25
CA SER A 102 -17.54 -5.09 22.41
C SER A 102 -17.74 -4.33 23.71
N LEU A 103 -18.54 -4.93 24.59
CA LEU A 103 -18.87 -4.46 25.93
C LEU A 103 -18.00 -5.13 27.00
N ILE A 104 -16.93 -5.81 26.61
CA ILE A 104 -15.96 -6.42 27.52
C ILE A 104 -14.56 -5.96 27.15
N ASP A 105 -13.76 -5.74 28.19
CA ASP A 105 -12.34 -5.43 28.03
C ASP A 105 -11.60 -6.72 27.64
N GLY A 106 -10.61 -6.59 26.77
CA GLY A 106 -9.89 -7.73 26.24
C GLY A 106 -9.11 -7.42 24.98
N THR A 107 -8.38 -8.42 24.50
CA THR A 107 -7.72 -8.37 23.20
C THR A 107 -8.45 -9.31 22.26
N PHE A 108 -8.87 -8.80 21.10
CA PHE A 108 -9.69 -9.52 20.13
C PHE A 108 -8.96 -9.61 18.79
N THR A 109 -9.09 -10.75 18.13
CA THR A 109 -8.64 -10.97 16.76
C THR A 109 -9.86 -11.28 15.90
N ILE A 110 -9.89 -10.71 14.70
CA ILE A 110 -10.96 -10.93 13.75
C ILE A 110 -10.42 -11.75 12.59
N LYS A 111 -11.03 -12.91 12.36
CA LYS A 111 -10.72 -13.78 11.24
C LYS A 111 -11.76 -13.56 10.15
N ALA A 112 -11.33 -13.25 8.93
CA ALA A 112 -12.19 -13.21 7.76
C ALA A 112 -11.85 -14.37 6.81
N THR A 113 -12.88 -15.10 6.40
CA THR A 113 -12.76 -16.29 5.57
C THR A 113 -13.68 -16.18 4.37
N ILE A 114 -13.17 -16.51 3.19
CA ILE A 114 -13.95 -16.69 1.97
C ILE A 114 -14.05 -18.17 1.70
N TYR A 115 -15.27 -18.66 1.50
CA TYR A 115 -15.55 -20.04 1.15
C TYR A 115 -15.84 -20.18 -0.35
N LEU A 116 -15.46 -21.32 -0.93
CA LEU A 116 -15.94 -21.77 -2.22
C LEU A 116 -17.33 -22.41 -2.09
N GLU A 117 -17.98 -22.68 -3.21
CA GLU A 117 -19.34 -23.27 -3.23
C GLU A 117 -19.38 -24.67 -2.62
N ASP A 118 -18.27 -25.40 -2.67
CA ASP A 118 -18.09 -26.72 -2.04
C ASP A 118 -17.83 -26.64 -0.53
N GLY A 119 -17.82 -25.44 0.05
CA GLY A 119 -17.54 -25.20 1.47
C GLY A 119 -16.06 -25.20 1.86
N SER A 120 -15.14 -25.43 0.91
CA SER A 120 -13.70 -25.32 1.16
C SER A 120 -13.28 -23.86 1.34
N ILE A 121 -12.16 -23.64 2.04
CA ILE A 121 -11.62 -22.30 2.27
C ILE A 121 -10.90 -21.84 1.01
N PHE A 122 -11.39 -20.76 0.39
CA PHE A 122 -10.67 -20.07 -0.69
C PHE A 122 -9.49 -19.27 -0.13
N LYS A 123 -9.78 -18.40 0.85
CA LYS A 123 -8.78 -17.57 1.54
C LYS A 123 -9.21 -17.26 2.96
N GLU A 124 -8.23 -17.08 3.81
CA GLU A 124 -8.40 -16.73 5.21
C GLU A 124 -7.31 -15.73 5.62
N ILE A 125 -7.68 -14.76 6.44
CA ILE A 125 -6.74 -13.83 7.05
C ILE A 125 -7.22 -13.42 8.44
N THR A 126 -6.27 -13.16 9.33
CA THR A 126 -6.52 -12.69 10.69
C THR A 126 -6.08 -11.23 10.81
N SER A 127 -6.88 -10.41 11.47
CA SER A 127 -6.57 -9.01 11.74
C SER A 127 -5.41 -8.90 12.73
N LYS A 128 -4.84 -7.69 12.80
CA LYS A 128 -4.05 -7.30 13.98
C LYS A 128 -4.94 -7.31 15.24
N PRO A 129 -4.35 -7.50 16.43
CA PRO A 129 -5.11 -7.50 17.68
C PRO A 129 -5.79 -6.15 17.94
N ILE A 130 -7.06 -6.18 18.32
CA ILE A 130 -7.86 -5.04 18.75
C ILE A 130 -7.92 -5.07 20.26
N ILE A 131 -7.43 -4.01 20.91
CA ILE A 131 -7.37 -3.92 22.35
C ILE A 131 -8.53 -3.04 22.83
N ILE A 132 -9.42 -3.63 23.61
CA ILE A 132 -10.49 -2.92 24.30
C ILE A 132 -10.11 -2.82 25.76
N LYS A 133 -10.08 -1.59 26.26
CA LYS A 133 -9.77 -1.35 27.66
C LYS A 133 -10.55 -0.15 28.16
N THR A 134 -11.01 -0.23 29.39
CA THR A 134 -11.54 0.92 30.11
C THR A 134 -10.40 1.53 30.92
N CYS A 135 -10.05 2.78 30.64
CA CYS A 135 -9.05 3.52 31.40
C CYS A 135 -9.72 4.44 32.42
N SER A 136 -8.98 4.84 33.45
CA SER A 136 -9.55 5.63 34.55
C SER A 136 -9.63 7.11 34.17
N GLY A 137 -10.81 7.72 34.31
CA GLY A 137 -11.01 9.17 34.23
C GLY A 137 -10.51 9.82 32.94
N SER A 138 -9.29 10.37 32.97
CA SER A 138 -8.68 11.18 31.89
C SER A 138 -7.63 10.44 31.04
N GLU A 139 -7.35 9.18 31.36
CA GLU A 139 -6.37 8.36 30.65
C GLU A 139 -6.87 7.94 29.25
N ILE A 140 -5.95 7.84 28.29
CA ILE A 140 -6.23 7.30 26.95
C ILE A 140 -5.40 6.03 26.70
N ILE A 141 -5.90 5.17 25.81
CA ILE A 141 -5.24 3.91 25.48
C ILE A 141 -4.18 4.14 24.40
N VAL A 142 -2.92 3.92 24.74
CA VAL A 142 -1.78 3.92 23.80
C VAL A 142 -1.11 2.56 23.88
N GLU A 143 -1.02 1.86 22.75
CA GLU A 143 -0.42 0.50 22.68
C GLU A 143 -0.98 -0.49 23.73
N GLY A 144 -2.30 -0.42 24.02
CA GLY A 144 -2.95 -1.29 25.00
C GLY A 144 -2.75 -0.91 26.48
N ILE A 145 -2.06 0.20 26.76
CA ILE A 145 -1.80 0.69 28.11
C ILE A 145 -2.54 2.03 28.31
N CYS A 146 -3.17 2.18 29.46
CA CYS A 146 -3.77 3.45 29.88
C CYS A 146 -2.64 4.42 30.24
N LYS A 147 -2.58 5.55 29.54
CA LYS A 147 -1.61 6.60 29.81
C LYS A 147 -2.36 7.90 30.06
N GLU A 148 -1.93 8.63 31.08
CA GLU A 148 -2.34 10.02 31.23
C GLU A 148 -1.88 10.84 30.01
N PRO A 149 -2.67 11.79 29.51
CA PRO A 149 -2.31 12.60 28.34
C PRO A 149 -0.95 13.30 28.48
N LYS A 150 -0.56 13.65 29.73
CA LYS A 150 0.73 14.29 30.05
C LYS A 150 1.94 13.37 29.87
N ASN A 151 1.73 12.04 29.93
CA ASN A 151 2.78 11.03 29.79
C ASN A 151 2.92 10.51 28.36
N ILE A 152 2.14 11.06 27.42
CA ILE A 152 2.33 10.85 25.99
C ILE A 152 3.30 11.95 25.54
N LEU A 153 4.58 11.72 25.80
CA LEU A 153 5.60 12.40 25.00
C LEU A 153 5.25 12.14 23.54
N PRO A 154 5.23 13.15 22.65
CA PRO A 154 5.08 12.88 21.24
C PRO A 154 6.17 11.86 20.91
N ALA A 155 5.76 10.66 20.48
CA ALA A 155 6.66 9.78 19.79
C ALA A 155 7.03 10.56 18.54
N GLU A 156 8.11 11.34 18.63
CA GLU A 156 8.76 11.85 17.44
C GLU A 156 8.93 10.62 16.57
N PRO A 157 8.34 10.58 15.37
CA PRO A 157 8.74 9.57 14.43
C PRO A 157 10.21 9.90 14.18
N LYS A 158 11.12 9.17 14.82
CA LYS A 158 12.47 8.98 14.31
C LYS A 158 12.29 8.21 13.01
N VAL A 159 11.82 8.92 11.99
CA VAL A 159 12.08 8.54 10.61
C VAL A 159 13.59 8.65 10.53
N ASN A 160 14.25 7.52 10.65
CA ASN A 160 15.65 7.42 10.33
C ASN A 160 15.75 7.68 8.82
N THR A 161 15.90 8.96 8.47
CA THR A 161 16.17 9.45 7.12
C THR A 161 17.65 9.38 6.79
N ASP A 162 18.46 8.71 7.62
CA ASP A 162 19.84 8.38 7.29
C ASP A 162 19.86 7.25 6.25
N THR A 163 19.46 7.61 5.04
CA THR A 163 19.91 6.93 3.84
C THR A 163 21.27 7.53 3.51
N THR A 164 22.33 7.04 4.18
CA THR A 164 23.69 7.30 3.73
C THR A 164 23.84 6.63 2.36
N TYR A 165 23.43 7.33 1.31
CA TYR A 165 23.65 6.91 -0.06
C TYR A 165 25.13 7.10 -0.35
N THR A 166 25.86 6.00 -0.55
CA THR A 166 27.17 6.06 -1.19
C THR A 166 26.94 6.61 -2.60
N PRO A 167 27.39 7.84 -2.93
CA PRO A 167 27.21 8.39 -4.26
C PRO A 167 27.89 7.45 -5.25
N LEU A 168 27.15 6.96 -6.24
CA LEU A 168 27.76 6.32 -7.40
C LEU A 168 28.68 7.36 -8.04
N ALA A 169 29.89 6.94 -8.45
CA ALA A 169 30.85 7.83 -9.08
C ALA A 169 30.17 8.62 -10.23
N PRO A 170 30.44 9.93 -10.37
CA PRO A 170 29.77 10.77 -11.35
C PRO A 170 29.95 10.20 -12.75
N LEU A 171 28.83 10.06 -13.47
CA LEU A 171 28.84 9.57 -14.84
C LEU A 171 29.58 10.59 -15.73
N PRO A 172 30.51 10.15 -16.59
CA PRO A 172 31.25 11.05 -17.47
C PRO A 172 30.29 11.83 -18.37
N GLY A 173 30.38 13.16 -18.33
CA GLY A 173 29.52 14.07 -19.11
C GLY A 173 28.35 14.71 -18.34
N PHE A 174 28.20 14.44 -17.05
CA PHE A 174 27.24 15.14 -16.18
C PHE A 174 27.92 16.12 -15.22
N PRO A 175 27.28 17.26 -14.88
CA PRO A 175 27.79 18.18 -13.87
C PRO A 175 27.80 17.50 -12.48
N GLU A 176 28.79 17.85 -11.65
CA GLU A 176 29.00 17.25 -10.33
C GLU A 176 27.87 17.56 -9.33
N GLU A 177 27.14 18.66 -9.52
CA GLU A 177 26.01 19.06 -8.68
C GLU A 177 24.81 19.42 -9.54
N PHE A 178 23.63 18.96 -9.11
CA PHE A 178 22.35 19.34 -9.70
C PHE A 178 21.65 20.33 -8.79
N ASP A 179 21.37 21.53 -9.32
CA ASP A 179 20.63 22.55 -8.60
C ASP A 179 19.16 22.10 -8.46
N THR A 180 18.85 21.50 -7.31
CA THR A 180 17.51 21.00 -6.95
C THR A 180 16.75 21.99 -6.06
N LEU A 181 17.37 23.14 -5.75
CA LEU A 181 16.78 24.14 -4.88
C LEU A 181 15.70 24.96 -5.63
N PRO A 182 14.49 25.11 -5.06
CA PRO A 182 13.39 25.85 -5.70
C PRO A 182 13.61 27.37 -5.75
N SER A 183 14.80 27.87 -5.35
CA SER A 183 15.05 29.31 -5.13
C SER A 183 15.81 30.03 -6.24
N LYS A 184 16.09 29.39 -7.38
CA LYS A 184 16.62 30.10 -8.55
C LYS A 184 15.81 29.77 -9.80
N THR A 185 15.08 30.78 -10.28
CA THR A 185 14.41 30.87 -11.60
C THR A 185 13.41 29.77 -11.95
N ASN A 186 12.11 30.01 -11.68
CA ASN A 186 10.88 29.56 -12.40
C ASN A 186 10.94 28.31 -13.33
N GLN A 187 11.66 27.26 -12.98
CA GLN A 187 11.67 26.00 -13.72
C GLN A 187 11.18 24.90 -12.78
N CYS A 188 10.04 24.32 -13.14
CA CYS A 188 9.46 23.21 -12.40
C CYS A 188 10.50 22.09 -12.25
N PRO A 189 10.72 21.54 -11.05
CA PRO A 189 11.69 20.47 -10.81
C PRO A 189 11.42 19.21 -11.66
N PHE A 190 10.16 19.01 -12.06
CA PHE A 190 9.78 17.95 -12.98
C PHE A 190 10.36 18.11 -14.40
N GLY A 191 10.50 19.34 -14.89
CA GLY A 191 11.07 19.60 -16.23
C GLY A 191 12.55 19.25 -16.30
N ASN A 192 13.31 19.57 -15.24
CA ASN A 192 14.72 19.18 -15.14
C ASN A 192 14.88 17.67 -15.01
N TYR A 193 14.04 17.02 -14.21
CA TYR A 193 14.05 15.56 -14.09
C TYR A 193 13.74 14.86 -15.42
N LEU A 194 12.74 15.34 -16.16
CA LEU A 194 12.39 14.78 -17.46
C LEU A 194 13.52 14.98 -18.48
N ASN A 195 14.17 16.15 -18.48
CA ASN A 195 15.30 16.43 -19.37
C ASN A 195 16.53 15.56 -19.04
N ILE A 196 16.76 15.27 -17.76
CA ILE A 196 17.82 14.35 -17.31
C ILE A 196 17.52 12.92 -17.78
N MET A 197 16.29 12.43 -17.59
CA MET A 197 15.88 11.11 -18.08
C MET A 197 16.04 10.99 -19.60
N ILE A 198 15.64 12.01 -20.36
CA ILE A 198 15.82 12.05 -21.82
C ILE A 198 17.31 12.01 -22.18
N LYS A 199 18.17 12.78 -21.51
CA LYS A 199 19.62 12.75 -21.75
C LYS A 199 20.25 11.42 -21.40
N LEU A 200 19.78 10.74 -20.35
CA LEU A 200 20.28 9.44 -19.94
C LEU A 200 19.92 8.36 -20.97
N VAL A 201 18.69 8.39 -21.49
CA VAL A 201 18.25 7.47 -22.57
C VAL A 201 19.00 7.74 -23.88
N ILE A 202 19.25 9.00 -24.23
CA ILE A 202 19.97 9.35 -25.47
C ILE A 202 21.48 9.08 -25.33
N GLY A 203 22.07 9.33 -24.16
CA GLY A 203 23.50 9.11 -23.89
C GLY A 203 23.90 7.63 -23.85
N ILE A 204 22.98 6.74 -23.48
CA ILE A 204 23.18 5.28 -23.58
C ILE A 204 23.03 4.79 -25.04
N ALA A 205 22.39 5.58 -25.91
CA ALA A 205 22.16 5.24 -27.31
C ALA A 205 23.19 5.82 -28.30
N ALA A 206 24.17 6.60 -27.81
CA ALA A 206 25.24 7.23 -28.59
C ALA A 206 26.50 6.38 -28.65
#